data_AF-A0A365Y4T2-F1
#
_entry.id   AF-A0A365Y4T2-F1
#
_cell.length_a   1.000
_cell.length_b   1.000
_cell.length_c   1.000
_cell.angle_alpha   90.00
_cell.angle_beta   90.00
_cell.angle_gamma   90.00
#
_symmetry.space_group_name_H-M   'P 1'
#
loop_
_entity.id
_entity.type
_entity.pdbx_description
1 polymer ?
#
loop_
_entity_poly.entity_id
_entity_poly.type
_entity_poly.pdbx_seq_one_letter_code
_entity_poly.pdbx_strand_id
1 'polypeptide(L)'
;MKKIMLLLGVAAFLSCNENKKQQEKKEQVQEGANKVKEDVKATAKSAGEYLDEQKKQAEEAIRERIKQIDQTSDELKKEGTTKSKAARKKLESLKAEMDKKMKDIQNSSADTWDSTRKGADELMKKSDKEWTDFKQDFKDLFGRDSTRR
;
A
#
# COMPACT_ATOMS: atom_id res chain seq x y z
N MET A 1 -0.33 66.14 11.37
CA MET A 1 -0.77 65.17 12.39
C MET A 1 0.29 64.06 12.52
N LYS A 2 0.69 63.80 13.78
CA LYS A 2 1.49 62.70 14.41
C LYS A 2 1.81 61.51 13.48
N LYS A 3 3.06 61.16 13.10
CA LYS A 3 4.27 60.68 13.84
C LYS A 3 3.97 59.65 14.94
N ILE A 4 4.53 58.44 14.77
CA ILE A 4 4.97 57.37 15.70
C ILE A 4 5.10 56.13 14.78
N MET A 5 6.24 55.73 14.19
CA MET A 5 7.50 55.23 14.77
C MET A 5 7.31 54.27 15.95
N LEU A 6 7.36 52.97 15.69
CA LEU A 6 7.67 51.97 16.71
C LEU A 6 8.40 50.78 16.11
N LEU A 7 9.73 50.96 16.03
CA LEU A 7 10.73 49.90 16.14
C LEU A 7 10.51 49.14 17.46
N LEU A 8 10.39 47.82 17.38
CA LEU A 8 10.63 46.94 18.52
C LEU A 8 11.58 45.84 18.08
N GLY A 9 12.87 46.21 18.07
CA GLY A 9 13.93 45.25 18.26
C GLY A 9 13.79 44.63 19.65
N VAL A 10 13.76 43.30 19.70
CA VAL A 10 14.04 42.60 20.95
C VAL A 10 15.54 42.41 21.00
N ALA A 11 16.19 43.38 21.65
CA ALA A 11 17.55 43.26 22.12
C ALA A 11 17.66 42.00 22.99
N ALA A 12 18.67 41.18 22.70
CA ALA A 12 19.17 40.16 23.61
C ALA A 12 19.63 40.84 24.91
N PHE A 13 18.79 40.83 25.93
CA PHE A 13 19.24 41.03 27.30
C PHE A 13 19.78 39.70 27.82
N LEU A 14 21.05 39.44 27.51
CA LEU A 14 21.93 38.63 28.35
C LEU A 14 22.24 39.48 29.60
N SER A 15 21.28 39.56 30.53
CA SER A 15 21.56 40.04 31.87
C SER A 15 22.00 38.85 32.72
N CYS A 16 23.27 38.85 33.11
CA CYS A 16 23.73 38.11 34.28
C CYS A 16 22.85 38.46 35.48
N ASN A 17 22.09 37.48 35.97
CA ASN A 17 21.64 37.46 37.35
C ASN A 17 21.64 35.99 37.80
N GLU A 18 22.49 35.70 38.78
CA GLU A 18 22.64 34.38 39.37
C GLU A 18 21.35 33.95 40.10
N ASN A 19 21.00 32.68 39.90
CA ASN A 19 20.20 31.82 40.78
C ASN A 19 18.70 32.14 40.97
N LYS A 20 17.86 31.47 40.15
CA LYS A 20 16.68 30.64 40.55
C LYS A 20 15.50 30.58 39.55
N LYS A 21 15.53 31.29 38.41
CA LYS A 21 14.42 31.27 37.42
C LYS A 21 14.68 30.52 36.10
N GLN A 22 15.81 29.82 35.98
CA GLN A 22 16.20 29.11 34.76
C GLN A 22 15.85 27.62 34.77
N GLN A 23 15.35 27.09 35.89
CA GLN A 23 15.06 25.66 36.06
C GLN A 23 13.66 25.29 35.52
N GLU A 24 12.64 26.11 35.77
CA GLU A 24 11.27 25.86 35.29
C GLU A 24 11.12 25.94 33.75
N LYS A 25 11.91 26.79 33.06
CA LYS A 25 11.87 26.89 31.60
C LYS A 25 12.68 25.80 30.89
N LYS A 26 13.73 25.25 31.51
CA LYS A 26 14.48 24.12 30.94
C LYS A 26 13.65 22.84 31.01
N GLU A 27 12.98 22.59 32.12
CA GLU A 27 12.10 21.42 32.28
C GLU A 27 10.91 21.47 31.32
N GLN A 28 10.19 22.60 31.22
CA GLN A 28 9.06 22.72 30.27
C GLN A 28 9.49 22.62 28.79
N VAL A 29 10.67 23.14 28.42
CA VAL A 29 11.18 23.03 27.04
C VAL A 29 11.66 21.60 26.74
N GLN A 30 12.25 20.90 27.71
CA GLN A 30 12.69 19.51 27.56
C GLN A 30 11.50 18.54 27.50
N GLU A 31 10.47 18.78 28.32
CA GLU A 31 9.23 18.00 28.30
C GLU A 31 8.43 18.24 27.02
N GLY A 32 8.37 19.48 26.52
CA GLY A 32 7.78 19.82 25.23
C GLY A 32 8.54 19.19 24.05
N ALA A 33 9.87 19.22 24.06
CA ALA A 33 10.69 18.57 23.03
C ALA A 33 10.53 17.04 23.04
N ASN A 34 10.42 16.43 24.22
CA ASN A 34 10.17 14.99 24.35
C ASN A 34 8.79 14.61 23.82
N LYS A 35 7.74 15.35 24.17
CA LYS A 35 6.38 15.14 23.65
C LYS A 35 6.32 15.27 22.13
N VAL A 36 6.94 16.32 21.56
CA VAL A 36 7.00 16.48 20.09
C VAL A 36 7.72 15.30 19.43
N LYS A 37 8.82 14.81 20.01
CA LYS A 37 9.54 13.63 19.48
C LYS A 37 8.70 12.36 19.57
N GLU A 38 7.96 12.16 20.66
CA GLU A 38 7.06 11.02 20.84
C GLU A 38 5.87 11.08 19.87
N ASP A 39 5.24 12.24 19.70
CA ASP A 39 4.12 12.45 18.78
C ASP A 39 4.54 12.23 17.32
N VAL A 40 5.72 12.72 16.94
CA VAL A 40 6.30 12.47 15.60
C VAL A 40 6.57 10.98 15.41
N LYS A 41 7.13 10.29 16.41
CA LYS A 41 7.39 8.85 16.34
C LYS A 41 6.10 8.03 16.26
N ALA A 42 5.07 8.41 17.01
CA ALA A 42 3.76 7.76 16.99
C ALA A 42 3.05 7.94 15.64
N THR A 43 3.09 9.16 15.09
CA THR A 43 2.52 9.46 13.76
C THR A 43 3.25 8.69 12.67
N ALA A 44 4.58 8.65 12.69
CA ALA A 44 5.37 7.88 11.73
C ALA A 44 5.11 6.38 11.83
N LYS A 45 4.97 5.85 13.06
CA LYS A 45 4.60 4.44 13.29
C LYS A 45 3.21 4.14 12.70
N SER A 46 2.22 4.97 12.98
CA SER A 46 0.86 4.80 12.46
C SER A 46 0.80 4.86 10.94
N ALA A 47 1.54 5.78 10.31
CA ALA A 47 1.65 5.85 8.86
C ALA A 47 2.32 4.59 8.26
N GLY A 48 3.35 4.08 8.92
CA GLY A 48 4.01 2.82 8.54
C GLY A 48 3.06 1.62 8.62
N GLU A 49 2.36 1.46 9.76
CA GLU A 49 1.38 0.39 9.96
C GLU A 49 0.24 0.45 8.93
N TYR A 50 -0.23 1.65 8.59
CA TYR A 50 -1.26 1.85 7.56
C TYR A 50 -0.77 1.47 6.16
N LEU A 51 0.49 1.80 5.83
CA LEU A 51 1.09 1.38 4.56
C LEU A 51 1.26 -0.14 4.50
N ASP A 52 1.75 -0.76 5.58
CA ASP A 52 1.95 -2.21 5.64
C ASP A 52 0.63 -2.98 5.47
N GLU A 53 -0.45 -2.52 6.11
CA GLU A 53 -1.78 -3.12 5.96
C GLU A 53 -2.29 -2.99 4.52
N GLN A 54 -2.14 -1.82 3.88
CA GLN A 54 -2.53 -1.65 2.48
C GLN A 54 -1.71 -2.55 1.53
N LYS A 55 -0.40 -2.68 1.76
CA LYS A 55 0.47 -3.59 1.00
C LYS A 55 -0.04 -5.01 1.15
N LYS A 56 -0.30 -5.46 2.38
CA LYS A 56 -0.80 -6.79 2.68
C LYS A 56 -2.13 -7.10 1.97
N GLN A 57 -3.08 -6.17 1.97
CA GLN A 57 -4.36 -6.35 1.27
C GLN A 57 -4.16 -6.52 -0.25
N ALA A 58 -3.26 -5.72 -0.86
CA ALA A 58 -2.93 -5.86 -2.27
C ALA A 58 -2.25 -7.21 -2.57
N GLU A 59 -1.33 -7.65 -1.71
CA GLU A 59 -0.69 -8.97 -1.81
C GLU A 59 -1.72 -10.10 -1.71
N GLU A 60 -2.63 -10.05 -0.74
CA GLU A 60 -3.67 -11.07 -0.55
C GLU A 60 -4.59 -11.17 -1.78
N ALA A 61 -5.04 -10.04 -2.32
CA ALA A 61 -5.88 -10.00 -3.52
C ALA A 61 -5.19 -10.64 -4.74
N ILE A 62 -3.92 -10.31 -4.97
CA ILE A 62 -3.15 -10.90 -6.07
C ILE A 62 -2.91 -12.40 -5.83
N ARG A 63 -2.58 -12.80 -4.59
CA ARG A 63 -2.32 -14.21 -4.24
C ARG A 63 -3.56 -15.07 -4.46
N GLU A 64 -4.74 -14.58 -4.08
CA GLU A 64 -6.00 -15.29 -4.30
C GLU A 64 -6.30 -15.44 -5.80
N ARG A 65 -6.05 -14.39 -6.60
CA ARG A 65 -6.22 -14.49 -8.05
C ARG A 65 -5.24 -15.50 -8.69
N ILE A 66 -3.97 -15.51 -8.26
CA ILE A 66 -2.99 -16.50 -8.71
C ILE A 66 -3.46 -17.93 -8.40
N LYS A 67 -3.98 -18.15 -7.19
CA LYS A 67 -4.52 -19.45 -6.79
C LYS A 67 -5.68 -19.91 -7.68
N GLN A 68 -6.60 -19.00 -8.00
CA GLN A 68 -7.71 -19.29 -8.93
C GLN A 68 -7.20 -19.63 -10.33
N ILE A 69 -6.19 -18.90 -10.81
CA ILE A 69 -5.52 -19.18 -12.09
C ILE A 69 -4.89 -20.59 -12.10
N ASP A 70 -4.20 -20.97 -11.03
CA ASP A 70 -3.55 -22.28 -10.92
C ASP A 70 -4.59 -23.42 -10.92
N GLN A 71 -5.63 -23.30 -10.10
CA GLN A 71 -6.72 -24.28 -10.04
C GLN A 71 -7.38 -24.47 -11.42
N THR A 72 -7.68 -23.37 -12.10
CA THR A 72 -8.29 -23.38 -13.43
C THR A 72 -7.36 -23.96 -14.48
N SER A 73 -6.06 -23.66 -14.39
CA SER A 73 -5.06 -24.22 -15.30
C SER A 73 -4.94 -25.73 -15.17
N ASP A 74 -5.07 -26.26 -13.95
CA ASP A 74 -5.11 -27.70 -13.69
C ASP A 74 -6.38 -28.37 -14.21
N GLU A 75 -7.53 -27.70 -14.16
CA GLU A 75 -8.77 -28.20 -14.77
C GLU A 75 -8.67 -28.24 -16.30
N LEU A 76 -8.19 -27.16 -16.91
CA LEU A 76 -7.96 -27.10 -18.35
C LEU A 76 -6.95 -28.16 -18.84
N LYS A 77 -6.00 -28.55 -17.99
CA LYS A 77 -5.04 -29.62 -18.28
C LYS A 77 -5.75 -30.96 -18.44
N LYS A 78 -6.80 -31.23 -17.65
CA LYS A 78 -7.60 -32.47 -17.75
C LYS A 78 -8.40 -32.54 -19.05
N GLU A 79 -8.88 -31.39 -19.55
CA GLU A 79 -9.61 -31.31 -20.82
C GLU A 79 -8.70 -31.62 -22.04
N GLY A 80 -7.42 -31.25 -22.00
CA GLY A 80 -6.41 -31.63 -23.00
C GLY A 80 -6.57 -31.08 -24.43
N THR A 81 -7.65 -30.34 -24.72
CA THR A 81 -7.95 -29.78 -26.05
C THR A 81 -6.97 -28.68 -26.48
N THR A 82 -6.91 -28.36 -27.78
CA THR A 82 -6.12 -27.23 -28.28
C THR A 82 -6.58 -25.90 -27.66
N LYS A 83 -7.91 -25.72 -27.49
CA LYS A 83 -8.49 -24.55 -26.84
C LYS A 83 -8.05 -24.46 -25.38
N SER A 84 -8.07 -25.55 -24.62
CA SER A 84 -7.66 -25.55 -23.22
C SER A 84 -6.16 -25.29 -23.06
N LYS A 85 -5.31 -25.84 -23.94
CA LYS A 85 -3.87 -25.53 -23.98
C LYS A 85 -3.60 -24.04 -24.26
N ALA A 86 -4.31 -23.45 -25.21
CA ALA A 86 -4.17 -22.02 -25.52
C ALA A 86 -4.61 -21.14 -24.34
N ALA A 87 -5.72 -21.50 -23.68
CA ALA A 87 -6.20 -20.77 -22.51
C ALA A 87 -5.23 -20.86 -21.33
N ARG A 88 -4.65 -22.04 -21.06
CA ARG A 88 -3.60 -22.21 -20.05
C ARG A 88 -2.40 -21.29 -20.29
N LYS A 89 -1.94 -21.14 -21.54
CA LYS A 89 -0.84 -20.21 -21.85
C LYS A 89 -1.19 -18.76 -21.52
N LYS A 90 -2.43 -18.32 -21.77
CA LYS A 90 -2.89 -16.98 -21.41
C LYS A 90 -2.91 -16.80 -19.89
N LEU A 91 -3.44 -17.78 -19.17
CA LEU A 91 -3.48 -17.81 -17.72
C LEU A 91 -2.07 -17.82 -17.10
N GLU A 92 -1.12 -18.58 -17.65
CA GLU A 92 0.28 -18.58 -17.22
C GLU A 92 0.94 -17.21 -17.43
N SER A 93 0.64 -16.52 -18.54
CA SER A 93 1.11 -15.15 -18.77
C SER A 93 0.53 -14.16 -17.75
N LEU A 94 -0.77 -14.24 -17.46
CA LEU A 94 -1.42 -13.39 -16.47
C LEU A 94 -0.85 -13.63 -15.06
N LYS A 95 -0.62 -14.90 -14.69
CA LYS A 95 0.05 -15.27 -13.45
C LYS A 95 1.45 -14.66 -13.36
N ALA A 96 2.24 -14.71 -14.43
CA ALA A 96 3.57 -14.11 -14.44
C ALA A 96 3.54 -12.58 -14.26
N GLU A 97 2.56 -11.89 -14.86
CA GLU A 97 2.34 -10.45 -14.63
C GLU A 97 1.99 -10.17 -13.16
N MET A 98 1.14 -11.01 -12.55
CA MET A 98 0.77 -10.93 -11.13
C MET A 98 1.94 -11.19 -10.19
N ASP A 99 2.75 -12.22 -10.44
CA ASP A 99 3.94 -12.53 -9.65
C ASP A 99 4.96 -11.38 -9.72
N LYS A 100 5.09 -10.72 -10.88
CA LYS A 100 5.90 -9.52 -11.00
C LYS A 100 5.33 -8.37 -10.16
N LYS A 101 4.01 -8.12 -10.26
CA LYS A 101 3.37 -7.04 -9.51
C LYS A 101 3.40 -7.28 -7.99
N MET A 102 3.30 -8.53 -7.54
CA MET A 102 3.49 -8.93 -6.15
C MET A 102 4.87 -8.50 -5.64
N LYS A 103 5.93 -8.75 -6.42
CA LYS A 103 7.29 -8.31 -6.07
C LYS A 103 7.41 -6.79 -6.05
N ASP A 104 6.76 -6.08 -6.97
CA ASP A 104 6.74 -4.62 -6.96
C ASP A 104 6.09 -4.10 -5.65
N ILE A 105 4.97 -4.69 -5.22
CA ILE A 105 4.30 -4.36 -3.95
C ILE A 105 5.25 -4.59 -2.79
N GLN A 106 5.83 -5.79 -2.67
CA GLN A 106 6.74 -6.14 -1.57
C GLN A 106 7.91 -5.16 -1.45
N ASN A 107 8.49 -4.77 -2.59
CA ASN A 107 9.64 -3.87 -2.66
C ASN A 107 9.29 -2.37 -2.65
N SER A 108 8.00 -2.01 -2.67
CA SER A 108 7.59 -0.60 -2.65
C SER A 108 7.84 0.07 -1.30
N SER A 109 8.20 1.36 -1.36
CA SER A 109 8.34 2.26 -0.22
C SER A 109 7.15 3.21 -0.16
N ALA A 110 7.07 4.03 0.90
CA ALA A 110 6.02 5.05 1.03
C ALA A 110 5.97 5.98 -0.21
N ASP A 111 7.13 6.39 -0.73
CA ASP A 111 7.22 7.32 -1.86
C ASP A 111 6.77 6.71 -3.19
N THR A 112 6.88 5.38 -3.35
CA THR A 112 6.51 4.68 -4.59
C THR A 112 5.17 3.94 -4.48
N TRP A 113 4.58 3.90 -3.29
CA TRP A 113 3.39 3.13 -2.98
C TRP A 113 2.21 3.49 -3.88
N ASP A 114 1.88 4.76 -4.01
CA ASP A 114 0.70 5.19 -4.79
C ASP A 114 0.77 4.72 -6.25
N SER A 115 1.95 4.84 -6.87
CA SER A 115 2.17 4.36 -8.24
C SER A 115 2.08 2.83 -8.35
N THR A 116 2.61 2.14 -7.33
CA THR A 116 2.61 0.67 -7.26
C THR A 116 1.19 0.14 -7.09
N ARG A 117 0.43 0.73 -6.15
CA ARG A 117 -0.98 0.46 -5.89
C ARG A 117 -1.81 0.68 -7.14
N LYS A 118 -1.68 1.83 -7.81
CA LYS A 118 -2.42 2.09 -9.05
C LYS A 118 -2.15 1.03 -10.12
N GLY A 119 -0.88 0.65 -10.30
CA GLY A 119 -0.51 -0.42 -11.23
C GLY A 119 -1.05 -1.79 -10.83
N ALA A 120 -1.17 -2.08 -9.54
CA ALA A 120 -1.81 -3.30 -9.04
C ALA A 120 -3.32 -3.28 -9.30
N ASP A 121 -4.00 -2.15 -9.03
CA ASP A 121 -5.43 -1.99 -9.27
C ASP A 121 -5.78 -2.12 -10.76
N GLU A 122 -4.97 -1.55 -11.65
CA GLU A 122 -5.13 -1.69 -13.10
C GLU A 122 -4.93 -3.13 -13.56
N LEU A 123 -3.92 -3.83 -13.04
CA LEU A 123 -3.71 -5.25 -13.33
C LEU A 123 -4.87 -6.11 -12.83
N MET A 124 -5.40 -5.85 -11.63
CA MET A 124 -6.54 -6.59 -11.10
C MET A 124 -7.80 -6.36 -11.93
N LYS A 125 -8.07 -5.14 -12.38
CA LYS A 125 -9.18 -4.87 -13.31
C LYS A 125 -9.03 -5.59 -14.65
N LYS A 126 -7.82 -5.60 -15.21
CA LYS A 126 -7.50 -6.38 -16.42
C LYS A 126 -7.77 -7.87 -16.17
N SER A 127 -7.28 -8.38 -15.05
CA SER A 127 -7.50 -9.77 -14.64
C SER A 127 -8.98 -10.11 -14.50
N ASP A 128 -9.80 -9.24 -13.91
CA ASP A 128 -11.23 -9.50 -13.73
C ASP A 128 -11.97 -9.58 -15.07
N LYS A 129 -11.58 -8.71 -16.02
CA LYS A 129 -12.09 -8.76 -17.38
C LYS A 129 -11.68 -10.06 -18.08
N GLU A 130 -10.40 -10.40 -18.09
CA GLU A 130 -9.90 -11.63 -18.70
C GLU A 130 -10.54 -12.87 -18.06
N TRP A 131 -10.79 -12.83 -16.75
CA TRP A 131 -11.47 -13.91 -16.03
C TRP A 131 -12.94 -14.05 -16.42
N THR A 132 -13.62 -12.94 -16.64
CA THR A 132 -15.03 -12.93 -17.09
C THR A 132 -15.13 -13.50 -18.50
N ASP A 133 -14.27 -13.04 -19.41
CA ASP A 133 -14.21 -13.53 -20.79
C ASP A 133 -13.87 -15.04 -20.80
N PHE A 134 -12.91 -15.45 -19.96
CA PHE A 134 -12.55 -16.86 -19.79
C PHE A 134 -13.72 -17.72 -19.31
N LYS A 135 -14.46 -17.27 -18.30
CA LYS A 135 -15.65 -17.97 -17.78
C LYS A 135 -16.72 -18.15 -18.84
N GLN A 136 -16.90 -17.17 -19.72
CA GLN A 136 -17.81 -17.27 -20.84
C GLN A 136 -17.34 -18.31 -21.86
N ASP A 137 -16.05 -18.29 -22.22
CA ASP A 137 -15.44 -19.23 -23.16
C ASP A 137 -15.43 -20.67 -22.68
N PHE A 138 -15.41 -20.88 -21.36
CA PHE A 138 -15.33 -22.18 -20.70
C PHE A 138 -16.51 -22.40 -19.75
N LYS A 139 -17.70 -21.94 -20.14
CA LYS A 139 -18.92 -22.06 -19.34
C LYS A 139 -19.18 -23.50 -18.86
N ASP A 140 -18.80 -24.51 -19.64
CA ASP A 140 -18.98 -25.92 -19.26
C ASP A 140 -18.01 -26.40 -18.15
N LEU A 141 -16.83 -25.78 -18.01
CA LEU A 141 -15.96 -26.00 -16.85
C LEU A 141 -16.60 -25.43 -15.58
N PHE A 142 -17.13 -24.21 -15.66
CA PHE A 142 -17.71 -23.52 -14.51
C PHE A 142 -19.17 -23.90 -14.20
N GLY A 143 -19.91 -24.44 -15.17
CA GLY A 143 -21.30 -24.87 -15.04
C GLY A 143 -21.45 -26.28 -14.47
N ARG A 144 -20.40 -27.11 -14.53
CA ARG A 144 -20.40 -28.44 -13.89
C ARG A 144 -20.43 -28.37 -12.37
N ASP A 145 -19.97 -27.27 -11.77
CA ASP A 145 -19.97 -27.06 -10.32
C ASP A 145 -21.37 -26.74 -9.75
N SER A 146 -22.32 -26.27 -10.57
CA SER A 146 -23.69 -25.95 -10.11
C SER A 146 -24.67 -27.13 -10.21
N THR A 147 -24.30 -28.19 -10.93
CA THR A 147 -25.13 -29.40 -11.13
C THR A 147 -24.69 -30.59 -10.26
N ARG A 148 -23.62 -30.46 -9.48
CA ARG A 148 -23.14 -31.44 -8.49
C ARG A 148 -23.31 -30.96 -7.03
N ARG A 149 -24.38 -30.22 -6.72
CA ARG A 149 -24.83 -29.97 -5.34
C ARG A 149 -26.23 -30.49 -5.14
#